data_AF-A0A955XNN4-F1
#
_entry.id   AF-A0A955XNN4-F1
#
_cell.length_a   1.000
_cell.length_b   1.000
_cell.length_c   1.000
_cell.angle_alpha   90.00
_cell.angle_beta   90.00
_cell.angle_gamma   90.00
#
_symmetry.space_group_name_H-M   'P 1'
#
loop_
_entity.id
_entity.type
_entity.pdbx_description
1 polymer ?
#
loop_
_entity_poly.entity_id
_entity_poly.type
_entity_poly.pdbx_seq_one_letter_code
_entity_poly.pdbx_strand_id
1 'polypeptide(L)'
;PEQLAALTAEPESDDERKRKARARRSGRRAQAAGAKHEADVERACGVYLRRGRADVEKRNPGVKFGKAGRPIVLPGGEDFEGHIIGSGRRVAFEVKADASASLDLTRYDGKGKPRRPTLTSLQRRRLRRAHAGGCLAGVLVRIEVQRDGRKVARWFWLAWPGWLAAESRATRDGASSLSQDLLEAQGVECDTRAMHGAPDWLPAALRAEREWR
;
A
#
# COMPACT_ATOMS: atom_id res chain seq x y z
N PRO A 1 40.97 -32.81 17.88
CA PRO A 1 41.48 -31.51 18.39
C PRO A 1 41.92 -30.64 17.20
N GLU A 2 40.97 -29.95 16.58
CA GLU A 2 40.74 -28.49 16.73
C GLU A 2 41.68 -27.65 15.83
N GLN A 3 41.20 -27.37 14.62
CA GLN A 3 41.62 -26.19 13.85
C GLN A 3 40.39 -25.33 13.61
N LEU A 4 40.10 -24.45 14.57
CA LEU A 4 39.08 -23.42 14.46
C LEU A 4 39.71 -22.19 13.81
N ALA A 5 39.45 -22.01 12.52
CA ALA A 5 39.76 -20.79 11.80
C ALA A 5 39.01 -19.62 12.44
N ALA A 6 39.75 -18.73 13.09
CA ALA A 6 39.24 -17.48 13.61
C ALA A 6 38.84 -16.58 12.42
N LEU A 7 37.53 -16.47 12.18
CA LEU A 7 36.92 -15.48 11.30
C LEU A 7 37.19 -14.08 11.86
N THR A 8 38.15 -13.39 11.27
CA THR A 8 38.35 -11.94 11.43
C THR A 8 37.21 -11.20 10.75
N ALA A 9 36.14 -10.92 11.50
CA ALA A 9 35.14 -9.95 11.05
C ALA A 9 35.73 -8.54 11.24
N GLU A 10 36.01 -7.85 10.14
CA GLU A 10 36.44 -6.45 10.21
C GLU A 10 35.35 -5.58 10.86
N PRO A 11 35.75 -4.59 11.70
CA PRO A 11 34.79 -3.73 12.37
C PRO A 11 34.02 -2.88 11.35
N GLU A 12 32.70 -3.01 11.42
CA GLU A 12 31.73 -2.27 10.62
C GLU A 12 31.96 -0.75 10.71
N SER A 13 32.17 -0.09 9.57
CA SER A 13 32.48 1.34 9.50
C SER A 13 31.33 2.20 10.04
N ASP A 14 31.67 3.38 10.58
CA ASP A 14 30.67 4.28 11.18
C ASP A 14 29.63 4.77 10.18
N ASP A 15 29.97 4.87 8.89
CA ASP A 15 29.03 5.23 7.83
C ASP A 15 28.03 4.10 7.54
N GLU A 16 28.49 2.85 7.62
CA GLU A 16 27.62 1.69 7.48
C GLU A 16 26.69 1.54 8.71
N ARG A 17 27.20 1.83 9.92
CA ARG A 17 26.41 1.91 11.16
C ARG A 17 25.34 3.01 11.07
N LYS A 18 25.69 4.21 10.60
CA LYS A 18 24.76 5.32 10.41
C LYS A 18 23.71 5.02 9.34
N ARG A 19 24.08 4.40 8.21
CA ARG A 19 23.13 3.94 7.17
C ARG A 19 22.17 2.89 7.72
N LYS A 20 22.67 1.88 8.44
CA LYS A 20 21.83 0.84 9.07
C LYS A 20 20.92 1.40 10.17
N ALA A 21 21.39 2.39 10.95
CA ALA A 21 20.57 3.08 11.94
C ALA A 21 19.44 3.92 11.31
N ARG A 22 19.72 4.62 10.19
CA ARG A 22 18.69 5.33 9.41
C ARG A 22 17.67 4.37 8.79
N ALA A 23 18.12 3.25 8.22
CA ALA A 23 17.25 2.21 7.66
C ALA A 23 16.35 1.54 8.73
N ARG A 24 16.91 1.26 9.92
CA ARG A 24 16.15 0.71 11.06
C ARG A 24 15.10 1.68 11.61
N ARG A 25 15.44 2.96 11.72
CA ARG A 25 14.47 4.01 12.10
C ARG A 25 13.39 4.17 11.03
N SER A 26 13.74 4.11 9.75
CA SER A 26 12.78 4.15 8.65
C SER A 26 11.80 2.96 8.70
N GLY A 27 12.29 1.73 8.90
CA GLY A 27 11.46 0.52 8.96
C GLY A 27 10.49 0.47 10.15
N ARG A 28 10.89 0.92 11.35
CA ARG A 28 9.98 1.04 12.51
C ARG A 28 8.95 2.15 12.32
N ARG A 29 9.34 3.26 11.68
CA ARG A 29 8.43 4.37 11.36
C ARG A 29 7.44 3.98 10.26
N ALA A 30 7.84 3.13 9.31
CA ALA A 30 6.97 2.56 8.28
C ALA A 30 5.95 1.55 8.83
N GLN A 31 6.29 0.78 9.88
CA GLN A 31 5.31 -0.11 10.56
C GLN A 31 4.30 0.68 11.41
N ALA A 32 4.73 1.72 12.12
CA ALA A 32 3.83 2.60 12.87
C ALA A 32 2.99 3.51 11.94
N ALA A 33 3.55 3.95 10.82
CA ALA A 33 2.80 4.62 9.75
C ALA A 33 1.84 3.66 9.04
N GLY A 34 2.23 2.38 8.92
CA GLY A 34 1.45 1.22 8.47
C GLY A 34 0.08 1.12 9.13
N ALA A 35 0.08 1.03 10.45
CA ALA A 35 -1.15 0.95 11.24
C ALA A 35 -2.00 2.24 11.18
N LYS A 36 -1.36 3.40 10.97
CA LYS A 36 -2.07 4.69 10.98
C LYS A 36 -2.89 4.92 9.71
N HIS A 37 -2.36 4.57 8.54
CA HIS A 37 -3.06 4.83 7.28
C HIS A 37 -4.22 3.86 7.05
N GLU A 38 -4.12 2.61 7.51
CA GLU A 38 -5.23 1.64 7.44
C GLU A 38 -6.41 2.08 8.31
N ALA A 39 -6.14 2.60 9.50
CA ALA A 39 -7.17 3.16 10.37
C ALA A 39 -7.88 4.37 9.74
N ASP A 40 -7.19 5.18 8.93
CA ASP A 40 -7.82 6.27 8.18
C ASP A 40 -8.76 5.73 7.08
N VAL A 41 -8.39 4.64 6.39
CA VAL A 41 -9.25 3.99 5.40
C VAL A 41 -10.46 3.31 6.06
N GLU A 42 -10.26 2.59 7.15
CA GLU A 42 -11.36 1.99 7.94
C GLU A 42 -12.33 3.07 8.44
N ARG A 43 -11.81 4.23 8.86
CA ARG A 43 -12.65 5.38 9.23
C ARG A 43 -13.49 5.87 8.06
N ALA A 44 -12.90 6.00 6.87
CA ALA A 44 -13.64 6.36 5.66
C ALA A 44 -14.74 5.33 5.35
N CYS A 45 -14.43 4.04 5.41
CA CYS A 45 -15.41 2.95 5.24
C CYS A 45 -16.57 3.06 6.25
N GLY A 46 -16.27 3.29 7.53
CA GLY A 46 -17.30 3.49 8.55
C GLY A 46 -18.17 4.72 8.29
N VAL A 47 -17.63 5.81 7.73
CA VAL A 47 -18.43 6.97 7.31
C VAL A 47 -19.33 6.61 6.13
N TYR A 48 -18.85 5.86 5.13
CA TYR A 48 -19.68 5.42 4.01
C TYR A 48 -20.83 4.52 4.45
N LEU A 49 -20.57 3.58 5.35
CA LEU A 49 -21.59 2.69 5.89
C LEU A 49 -22.68 3.49 6.62
N ARG A 50 -22.29 4.38 7.53
CA ARG A 50 -23.24 5.26 8.26
C ARG A 50 -24.07 6.15 7.35
N ARG A 51 -23.51 6.56 6.20
CA ARG A 51 -24.19 7.39 5.20
C ARG A 51 -24.93 6.57 4.13
N GLY A 52 -24.97 5.24 4.24
CA GLY A 52 -25.62 4.37 3.27
C GLY A 52 -25.03 4.44 1.86
N ARG A 53 -23.72 4.70 1.73
CA ARG A 53 -23.03 4.85 0.43
C ARG A 53 -22.29 3.60 -0.02
N ALA A 54 -21.60 2.93 0.91
CA ALA A 54 -20.87 1.71 0.64
C ALA A 54 -20.69 0.91 1.94
N ASP A 55 -20.72 -0.42 1.80
CA ASP A 55 -20.41 -1.38 2.84
C ASP A 55 -19.15 -2.13 2.40
N VAL A 56 -18.00 -1.69 2.93
CA VAL A 56 -16.68 -2.19 2.57
C VAL A 56 -15.89 -2.41 3.83
N GLU A 57 -15.35 -3.62 3.96
CA GLU A 57 -14.63 -4.05 5.13
C GLU A 57 -13.23 -4.54 4.77
N LYS A 58 -12.35 -4.43 5.75
CA LYS A 58 -11.01 -4.96 5.66
C LYS A 58 -11.05 -6.47 5.85
N ARG A 59 -10.50 -7.22 4.90
CA ARG A 59 -10.51 -8.67 4.98
C ARG A 59 -9.55 -9.17 6.06
N ASN A 60 -10.07 -9.97 6.99
CA ASN A 60 -9.25 -10.62 8.02
C ASN A 60 -8.12 -11.46 7.39
N PRO A 61 -6.89 -11.39 7.92
CA PRO A 61 -5.81 -12.22 7.44
C PRO A 61 -6.19 -13.69 7.63
N GLY A 62 -6.01 -14.50 6.58
CA GLY A 62 -6.32 -15.92 6.65
C GLY A 62 -5.46 -16.61 7.72
N VAL A 63 -6.11 -17.21 8.72
CA VAL A 63 -5.42 -18.01 9.74
C VAL A 63 -5.43 -19.47 9.28
N LYS A 64 -4.25 -20.10 9.23
CA LYS A 64 -4.14 -21.57 9.14
C LYS A 64 -3.59 -22.09 10.44
N PHE A 65 -4.18 -23.16 10.97
CA PHE A 65 -3.60 -23.86 12.12
C PHE A 65 -2.49 -24.78 11.61
N GLY A 66 -1.28 -24.63 12.16
CA GLY A 66 -0.17 -25.54 11.88
C GLY A 66 -0.38 -26.91 12.55
N LYS A 67 0.45 -27.90 12.20
CA LYS A 67 0.40 -29.26 12.78
C LYS A 67 0.53 -29.31 14.32
N ALA A 68 1.05 -28.25 14.94
CA ALA A 68 1.17 -28.10 16.39
C ALA A 68 0.02 -27.31 17.05
N GLY A 69 -1.11 -27.12 16.36
CA GLY A 69 -2.26 -26.35 16.85
C GLY A 69 -2.04 -24.84 16.95
N ARG A 70 -0.84 -24.34 16.62
CA ARG A 70 -0.54 -22.90 16.65
C ARG A 70 -1.09 -22.19 15.41
N PRO A 71 -1.78 -21.04 15.56
CA PRO A 71 -2.24 -20.25 14.44
C PRO A 71 -1.04 -19.67 13.70
N ILE A 72 -0.92 -20.01 12.42
CA ILE A 72 -0.04 -19.37 11.46
C ILE A 72 -0.89 -18.37 10.70
N VAL A 73 -0.69 -17.10 11.01
CA VAL A 73 -1.26 -16.00 10.22
C VAL A 73 -0.60 -16.06 8.84
N LEU A 74 -1.37 -16.39 7.80
CA LEU A 74 -0.84 -16.38 6.46
C LEU A 74 -0.53 -14.93 6.09
N PRO A 75 0.69 -14.63 5.61
CA PRO A 75 1.00 -13.33 5.05
C PRO A 75 0.18 -13.16 3.77
N GLY A 76 -1.02 -12.61 3.92
CA GLY A 76 -2.03 -12.49 2.86
C GLY A 76 -3.20 -11.57 3.20
N GLY A 77 -3.08 -10.77 4.25
CA GLY A 77 -3.96 -9.64 4.52
C GLY A 77 -3.20 -8.32 4.30
N GLU A 78 -3.78 -7.27 3.75
CA GLU A 78 -5.22 -6.99 3.67
C GLU A 78 -5.66 -6.37 2.34
N ASP A 79 -6.80 -6.87 1.88
CA ASP A 79 -7.62 -6.41 0.76
C ASP A 79 -8.88 -5.80 1.41
N PHE A 80 -9.35 -4.65 0.94
CA PHE A 80 -10.64 -4.10 1.31
C PHE A 80 -11.66 -4.57 0.27
N GLU A 81 -12.71 -5.26 0.71
CA GLU A 81 -13.72 -5.82 -0.18
C GLU A 81 -15.12 -5.47 0.33
N GLY A 82 -16.06 -5.33 -0.59
CA GLY A 82 -17.46 -5.06 -0.26
C GLY A 82 -18.27 -4.63 -1.45
N HIS A 83 -19.22 -3.72 -1.24
CA HIS A 83 -20.11 -3.24 -2.28
C HIS A 83 -20.58 -1.79 -2.05
N ILE A 84 -20.95 -1.14 -3.15
CA ILE A 84 -21.60 0.18 -3.13
C ILE A 84 -23.10 -0.04 -2.86
N ILE A 85 -23.60 0.59 -1.80
CA ILE A 85 -25.01 0.52 -1.41
C ILE A 85 -25.85 1.24 -2.49
N GLY A 86 -27.02 0.68 -2.82
CA GLY A 86 -27.89 1.17 -3.88
C GLY A 86 -27.60 0.58 -5.26
N SER A 87 -26.33 0.52 -5.69
CA SER A 87 -25.98 -0.10 -6.98
C SER A 87 -25.68 -1.60 -6.89
N GLY A 88 -25.39 -2.12 -5.67
CA GLY A 88 -24.97 -3.50 -5.45
C GLY A 88 -23.59 -3.82 -6.04
N ARG A 89 -22.90 -2.83 -6.60
CA ARG A 89 -21.66 -3.03 -7.33
C ARG A 89 -20.53 -3.37 -6.37
N ARG A 90 -19.82 -4.46 -6.67
CA ARG A 90 -18.67 -4.92 -5.88
C ARG A 90 -17.50 -3.95 -5.96
N VAL A 91 -16.76 -3.84 -4.85
CA VAL A 91 -15.54 -3.06 -4.69
C VAL A 91 -14.45 -3.97 -4.11
N ALA A 92 -13.21 -3.85 -4.62
CA ALA A 92 -12.06 -4.58 -4.10
C ALA A 92 -10.79 -3.75 -4.28
N PHE A 93 -10.05 -3.44 -3.22
CA PHE A 93 -8.82 -2.66 -3.34
C PHE A 93 -7.77 -2.94 -2.29
N GLU A 94 -6.54 -2.65 -2.68
CA GLU A 94 -5.36 -2.71 -1.82
C GLU A 94 -4.98 -1.32 -1.33
N VAL A 95 -4.48 -1.24 -0.10
CA VAL A 95 -3.90 0.01 0.43
C VAL A 95 -2.38 -0.11 0.42
N LYS A 96 -1.70 0.91 -0.11
CA LYS A 96 -0.24 1.04 -0.07
C LYS A 96 0.13 2.44 0.39
N ALA A 97 1.14 2.55 1.24
CA ALA A 97 1.57 3.83 1.75
C ALA A 97 3.08 3.90 1.85
N ASP A 98 3.57 5.11 1.65
CA ASP A 98 4.94 5.51 1.93
C ASP A 98 4.96 6.79 2.79
N ALA A 99 6.05 6.99 3.53
CA ALA A 99 6.32 8.23 4.27
C ALA A 99 7.17 9.23 3.46
N SER A 100 7.32 8.95 2.16
CA SER A 100 8.06 9.69 1.15
C SER A 100 7.10 10.29 0.12
N ALA A 101 7.60 11.17 -0.76
CA ALA A 101 6.83 11.78 -1.85
C ALA A 101 6.63 10.85 -3.06
N SER A 102 7.01 9.58 -2.92
CA SER A 102 6.85 8.52 -3.91
C SER A 102 6.48 7.22 -3.19
N LEU A 103 5.89 6.27 -3.93
CA LEU A 103 5.62 4.92 -3.44
C LEU A 103 6.69 3.98 -3.97
N ASP A 104 7.53 3.41 -3.11
CA ASP A 104 8.47 2.38 -3.53
C ASP A 104 7.71 1.17 -4.09
N LEU A 105 8.16 0.66 -5.26
CA LEU A 105 7.61 -0.56 -5.88
C LEU A 105 8.26 -1.83 -5.32
N THR A 106 9.36 -1.69 -4.58
CA THR A 106 10.07 -2.78 -3.92
C THR A 106 10.20 -2.51 -2.44
N ARG A 107 9.73 -3.45 -1.61
CA ARG A 107 9.99 -3.43 -0.18
C ARG A 107 11.37 -3.99 0.11
N TYR A 108 12.20 -3.18 0.74
CA TYR A 108 13.50 -3.59 1.25
C TYR A 108 13.35 -4.16 2.67
N ASP A 109 14.18 -5.13 3.04
CA ASP A 109 14.33 -5.45 4.45
C ASP A 109 15.09 -4.35 5.19
N GLY A 110 15.01 -4.34 6.52
CA GLY A 110 15.78 -3.42 7.35
C GLY A 110 17.30 -3.54 7.23
N LYS A 111 17.82 -4.39 6.32
CA LYS A 111 19.22 -4.51 5.93
C LYS A 111 19.48 -3.99 4.50
N GLY A 112 18.49 -3.40 3.84
CA GLY A 112 18.61 -2.82 2.50
C GLY A 112 18.52 -3.82 1.34
N LYS A 113 18.16 -5.10 1.60
CA LYS A 113 17.98 -6.09 0.53
C LYS A 113 16.54 -6.05 0.00
N PRO A 114 16.32 -6.02 -1.33
CA PRO A 114 14.99 -6.11 -1.90
C PRO A 114 14.38 -7.46 -1.51
N ARG A 115 13.21 -7.45 -0.86
CA ARG A 115 12.54 -8.69 -0.42
C ARG A 115 11.31 -9.01 -1.24
N ARG A 116 10.43 -8.03 -1.49
CA ARG A 116 9.13 -8.27 -2.11
C ARG A 116 8.65 -7.06 -2.90
N PRO A 117 7.94 -7.28 -4.02
CA PRO A 117 7.22 -6.20 -4.68
C PRO A 117 6.16 -5.62 -3.74
N THR A 118 5.86 -4.34 -3.90
CA THR A 118 4.88 -3.60 -3.10
C THR A 118 3.48 -4.18 -3.21
N LEU A 119 3.10 -4.66 -4.41
CA LEU A 119 2.00 -5.61 -4.58
C LEU A 119 2.55 -7.02 -4.81
N THR A 120 2.18 -7.93 -3.93
CA THR A 120 2.51 -9.36 -4.08
C THR A 120 1.76 -9.98 -5.27
N SER A 121 2.29 -11.08 -5.80
CA SER A 121 1.65 -11.83 -6.90
C SER A 121 0.22 -12.27 -6.58
N LEU A 122 -0.08 -12.54 -5.31
CA LEU A 122 -1.43 -12.88 -4.86
C LEU A 122 -2.39 -11.70 -4.98
N GLN A 123 -1.96 -10.51 -4.52
CA GLN A 123 -2.75 -9.28 -4.56
C GLN A 123 -3.02 -8.87 -6.01
N ARG A 124 -2.00 -8.92 -6.87
CA ARG A 124 -2.15 -8.70 -8.32
C ARG A 124 -3.18 -9.64 -8.94
N ARG A 125 -3.10 -10.93 -8.61
CA ARG A 125 -4.05 -11.94 -9.11
C ARG A 125 -5.48 -11.67 -8.65
N ARG A 126 -5.68 -11.22 -7.40
CA ARG A 126 -6.99 -10.86 -6.85
C ARG A 126 -7.59 -9.66 -7.56
N LEU A 127 -6.86 -8.54 -7.60
CA LEU A 127 -7.30 -7.31 -8.26
C LEU A 127 -7.60 -7.54 -9.75
N ARG A 128 -6.75 -8.30 -10.46
CA ARG A 128 -7.00 -8.68 -11.86
C ARG A 128 -8.32 -9.44 -12.02
N ARG A 129 -8.60 -10.42 -11.16
CA ARG A 129 -9.85 -11.20 -11.20
C ARG A 129 -11.06 -10.36 -10.84
N ALA A 130 -10.93 -9.50 -9.82
CA ALA A 130 -11.99 -8.59 -9.43
C ALA A 130 -12.33 -7.65 -10.60
N HIS A 131 -11.33 -7.00 -11.19
CA HIS A 131 -11.50 -6.13 -12.35
C HIS A 131 -12.18 -6.84 -13.53
N ALA A 132 -11.68 -8.03 -13.90
CA ALA A 132 -12.27 -8.82 -14.99
C ALA A 132 -13.73 -9.24 -14.72
N GLY A 133 -14.14 -9.33 -13.44
CA GLY A 133 -15.51 -9.58 -13.03
C GLY A 133 -16.40 -8.34 -12.89
N GLY A 134 -15.99 -7.18 -13.42
CA GLY A 134 -16.75 -5.92 -13.36
C GLY A 134 -16.70 -5.18 -12.02
N CYS A 135 -15.89 -5.66 -11.06
CA CYS A 135 -15.68 -5.01 -9.78
C CYS A 135 -14.99 -3.65 -9.95
N LEU A 136 -15.32 -2.68 -9.09
CA LEU A 136 -14.51 -1.48 -8.94
C LEU A 136 -13.22 -1.86 -8.21
N ALA A 137 -12.20 -2.20 -9.00
CA ALA A 137 -10.93 -2.74 -8.52
C ALA A 137 -9.77 -1.75 -8.67
N GLY A 138 -8.94 -1.60 -7.64
CA GLY A 138 -7.84 -0.63 -7.67
C GLY A 138 -6.87 -0.70 -6.49
N VAL A 139 -6.03 0.33 -6.41
CA VAL A 139 -5.05 0.51 -5.34
C VAL A 139 -5.19 1.93 -4.81
N LEU A 140 -5.39 2.05 -3.50
CA LEU A 140 -5.39 3.30 -2.78
C LEU A 140 -3.97 3.57 -2.25
N VAL A 141 -3.34 4.62 -2.76
CA VAL A 141 -1.94 4.97 -2.48
C VAL A 141 -1.87 6.21 -1.60
N ARG A 142 -1.12 6.13 -0.50
CA ARG A 142 -0.77 7.28 0.35
C ARG A 142 0.71 7.63 0.20
N ILE A 143 1.01 8.90 -0.01
CA ILE A 143 2.38 9.45 0.05
C ILE A 143 2.43 10.65 1.01
N GLU A 144 3.62 11.05 1.43
CA GLU A 144 3.83 12.28 2.21
C GLU A 144 4.64 13.29 1.40
N VAL A 145 4.04 14.46 1.18
CA VAL A 145 4.68 15.58 0.47
C VAL A 145 5.00 16.70 1.45
N GLN A 146 6.05 17.48 1.17
CA GLN A 146 6.34 18.71 1.92
C GLN A 146 5.57 19.86 1.30
N ARG A 147 4.81 20.58 2.12
CA ARG A 147 4.09 21.80 1.73
C ARG A 147 4.19 22.81 2.85
N ASP A 148 4.70 24.00 2.55
CA ASP A 148 4.86 25.10 3.51
C ASP A 148 5.60 24.68 4.80
N GLY A 149 6.66 23.87 4.64
CA GLY A 149 7.46 23.33 5.75
C GLY A 149 6.78 22.24 6.58
N ARG A 150 5.61 21.76 6.16
CA ARG A 150 4.84 20.70 6.85
C ARG A 150 4.69 19.47 5.97
N LYS A 151 4.73 18.29 6.60
CA LYS A 151 4.39 17.03 5.96
C LYS A 151 2.87 16.91 5.80
N VAL A 152 2.40 16.77 4.57
CA VAL A 152 0.99 16.58 4.23
C VAL A 152 0.83 15.21 3.59
N ALA A 153 -0.14 14.44 4.08
CA ALA A 153 -0.51 13.18 3.46
C ALA A 153 -1.38 13.44 2.23
N ARG A 154 -1.03 12.82 1.10
CA ARG A 154 -1.84 12.82 -0.12
C ARG A 154 -2.25 11.40 -0.47
N TRP A 155 -3.46 11.26 -0.99
CA TRP A 155 -4.10 9.99 -1.27
C TRP A 155 -4.53 9.94 -2.73
N PHE A 156 -4.20 8.85 -3.41
CA PHE A 156 -4.51 8.65 -4.82
C PHE A 156 -5.22 7.32 -5.00
N TRP A 157 -6.34 7.32 -5.70
CA TRP A 157 -6.94 6.10 -6.20
C TRP A 157 -6.43 5.80 -7.60
N LEU A 158 -5.81 4.64 -7.76
CA LEU A 158 -5.46 4.09 -9.07
C LEU A 158 -6.43 2.95 -9.37
N ALA A 159 -7.26 3.11 -10.40
CA ALA A 159 -8.00 1.97 -10.94
C ALA A 159 -7.01 0.89 -11.40
N TRP A 160 -7.42 -0.38 -11.44
CA TRP A 160 -6.51 -1.48 -11.78
C TRP A 160 -5.71 -1.25 -13.08
N PRO A 161 -6.31 -0.76 -14.20
CA PRO A 161 -5.55 -0.38 -15.38
C PRO A 161 -4.54 0.76 -15.13
N GLY A 162 -4.93 1.79 -14.38
CA GLY A 162 -4.06 2.92 -14.02
C GLY A 162 -2.87 2.51 -13.16
N TRP A 163 -3.05 1.56 -12.23
CA TRP A 163 -1.92 0.97 -11.49
C TRP A 163 -0.93 0.29 -12.45
N LEU A 164 -1.42 -0.53 -13.37
CA LEU A 164 -0.56 -1.24 -14.33
C LEU A 164 0.18 -0.28 -15.26
N ALA A 165 -0.49 0.78 -15.71
CA ALA A 165 0.11 1.81 -16.55
C ALA A 165 1.19 2.59 -15.80
N ALA A 166 0.93 3.00 -14.55
CA ALA A 166 1.91 3.65 -13.68
C ALA A 166 3.14 2.76 -13.47
N GLU A 167 2.95 1.50 -13.07
CA GLU A 167 4.06 0.57 -12.85
C GLU A 167 4.86 0.29 -14.12
N SER A 168 4.17 0.13 -15.26
CA SER A 168 4.83 -0.10 -16.55
C SER A 168 5.68 1.09 -16.98
N ARG A 169 5.19 2.32 -16.76
CA ARG A 169 5.92 3.55 -17.07
C ARG A 169 7.13 3.71 -16.15
N ALA A 170 6.96 3.55 -14.84
CA ALA A 170 8.07 3.58 -13.89
C ALA A 170 9.16 2.56 -14.26
N THR A 171 8.77 1.32 -14.59
CA THR A 171 9.72 0.27 -14.99
C THR A 171 10.44 0.60 -16.29
N ARG A 172 9.73 1.14 -17.29
CA ARG A 172 10.32 1.57 -18.57
C ARG A 172 11.35 2.68 -18.37
N ASP A 173 11.08 3.58 -17.43
CA ASP A 173 11.97 4.70 -17.09
C ASP A 173 13.10 4.26 -16.12
N GLY A 174 13.20 2.97 -15.79
CA GLY A 174 14.20 2.43 -14.86
C GLY A 174 13.96 2.82 -13.40
N ALA A 175 12.79 3.37 -13.07
CA ALA A 175 12.43 3.82 -11.74
C ALA A 175 11.96 2.66 -10.85
N SER A 176 12.40 2.65 -9.58
CA SER A 176 11.99 1.68 -8.56
C SER A 176 10.84 2.15 -7.68
N SER A 177 10.24 3.31 -7.99
CA SER A 177 9.13 3.92 -7.23
C SER A 177 8.16 4.64 -8.17
N LEU A 178 6.92 4.83 -7.71
CA LEU A 178 5.93 5.69 -8.36
C LEU A 178 6.07 7.10 -7.79
N SER A 179 6.50 8.06 -8.62
CA SER A 179 6.58 9.47 -8.23
C SER A 179 5.18 10.07 -8.02
N GLN A 180 5.12 11.19 -7.31
CA GLN A 180 3.89 11.99 -7.21
C GLN A 180 3.30 12.30 -8.58
N ASP A 181 4.10 12.79 -9.53
CA ASP A 181 3.63 13.14 -10.88
C ASP A 181 3.01 11.95 -11.60
N LEU A 182 3.56 10.75 -11.40
CA LEU A 182 3.04 9.54 -12.00
C LEU A 182 1.72 9.10 -11.36
N LEU A 183 1.59 9.27 -10.04
CA LEU A 183 0.34 9.03 -9.31
C LEU A 183 -0.75 10.03 -9.74
N GLU A 184 -0.40 11.29 -9.96
CA GLU A 184 -1.30 12.33 -10.49
C GLU A 184 -1.70 12.06 -11.95
N ALA A 185 -0.77 11.55 -12.77
CA ALA A 185 -1.04 11.28 -14.17
C ALA A 185 -1.87 10.00 -14.42
N GLN A 186 -1.87 9.05 -13.48
CA GLN A 186 -2.48 7.72 -13.67
C GLN A 186 -3.61 7.42 -12.67
N GLY A 187 -3.76 8.26 -11.64
CA GLY A 187 -4.76 8.11 -10.59
C GLY A 187 -5.55 9.38 -10.36
N VAL A 188 -6.50 9.29 -9.43
CA VAL A 188 -7.35 10.41 -9.01
C VAL A 188 -7.06 10.72 -7.55
N GLU A 189 -6.70 11.97 -7.24
CA GLU A 189 -6.50 12.40 -5.86
C GLU A 189 -7.82 12.32 -5.07
N CYS A 190 -7.74 11.77 -3.86
CA CYS A 190 -8.86 11.67 -2.93
C CYS A 190 -8.93 12.94 -2.08
N ASP A 191 -10.12 13.52 -1.95
CA ASP A 191 -10.34 14.59 -0.97
C ASP A 191 -10.26 14.00 0.45
N THR A 192 -9.63 14.73 1.36
CA THR A 192 -9.53 14.37 2.78
C THR A 192 -10.32 15.32 3.69
N ARG A 193 -10.78 16.45 3.17
CA ARG A 193 -11.49 17.49 3.94
C ARG A 193 -12.87 16.99 4.37
N ALA A 194 -13.59 16.34 3.45
CA ALA A 194 -14.94 15.84 3.68
C ALA A 194 -15.04 14.71 4.73
N MET A 195 -13.90 14.09 5.08
CA MET A 195 -13.81 12.89 5.92
C MET A 195 -12.86 13.07 7.12
N HIS A 196 -12.64 14.31 7.57
CA HIS A 196 -11.80 14.63 8.75
C HIS A 196 -10.39 14.03 8.67
N GLY A 197 -9.75 14.13 7.50
CA GLY A 197 -8.39 13.64 7.26
C GLY A 197 -8.30 12.22 6.72
N ALA A 198 -9.40 11.46 6.72
CA ALA A 198 -9.49 10.17 6.03
C ALA A 198 -9.72 10.38 4.52
N PRO A 199 -9.34 9.42 3.64
CA PRO A 199 -9.56 9.57 2.20
C PRO A 199 -11.02 9.32 1.80
N ASP A 200 -11.66 10.28 1.12
CA ASP A 200 -12.93 10.10 0.41
C ASP A 200 -12.67 9.36 -0.91
N TRP A 201 -12.33 8.06 -0.80
CA TRP A 201 -11.86 7.24 -1.92
C TRP A 201 -12.96 6.87 -2.92
N LEU A 202 -14.24 6.79 -2.53
CA LEU A 202 -15.32 6.31 -3.39
C LEU A 202 -15.58 7.23 -4.61
N PRO A 203 -15.71 8.56 -4.45
CA PRO A 203 -15.79 9.47 -5.59
C PRO A 203 -14.58 9.38 -6.52
N ALA A 204 -13.37 9.30 -5.95
CA ALA A 204 -12.13 9.16 -6.72
C ALA A 204 -12.12 7.85 -7.52
N ALA A 205 -12.57 6.74 -6.91
CA ALA A 205 -12.65 5.44 -7.53
C ALA A 205 -13.63 5.42 -8.72
N LEU A 206 -14.83 5.97 -8.53
CA LEU A 206 -15.83 6.08 -9.59
C LEU A 206 -15.38 6.99 -10.73
N ARG A 207 -14.60 8.04 -10.44
CA ARG A 207 -14.00 8.91 -11.45
C ARG A 207 -12.91 8.19 -12.24
N ALA A 208 -11.93 7.60 -11.55
CA ALA A 208 -10.83 6.89 -12.17
C ALA A 208 -11.33 5.78 -13.10
N GLU A 209 -12.38 5.08 -12.71
CA GLU A 209 -12.95 4.04 -13.55
C GLU A 209 -13.53 4.57 -14.87
N ARG A 210 -14.13 5.77 -14.88
CA ARG A 210 -14.60 6.39 -16.12
C ARG A 210 -13.45 6.83 -17.03
N GLU A 211 -12.33 7.24 -16.44
CA GLU A 211 -11.13 7.67 -17.18
C GLU A 211 -10.39 6.49 -17.83
N TRP A 212 -10.59 5.27 -17.32
CA TRP A 212 -9.91 4.04 -17.77
C TRP A 212 -10.83 3.04 -18.49
N ARG A 213 -12.08 3.42 -18.79
CA ARG A 213 -13.03 2.64 -19.61
C ARG A 213 -12.90 2.99 -21.08
#